data_AF-A0A0F2TGN0-F1
#
_entry.id   AF-A0A0F2TGN0-F1
#
_cell.length_a   1.000
_cell.length_b   1.000
_cell.length_c   1.000
_cell.angle_alpha   90.00
_cell.angle_beta   90.00
_cell.angle_gamma   90.00
#
_symmetry.space_group_name_H-M   'P 1'
#
loop_
_entity.id
_entity.type
_entity.pdbx_description
1 polymer ?
#
loop_
_entity_poly.entity_id
_entity_poly.type
_entity_poly.pdbx_seq_one_letter_code
_entity_poly.pdbx_strand_id
1 'polypeptide(L)'
;MTDTHGARLGAEAARLLRELHDCEIEPGLGGEEFERIEAQYGFRFADDHRAFLAAAPPLVPLYGHRFLPAGRGTSGHPVLSIWGTEMISYGSDLAEYIDHEFAHPGGFPVPEGWDLQATVPFWKDFPG
;
A
#
# COMPACT_ATOMS: atom_id res chain seq x y z
N MET A 1 4.79 -27.31 -4.95
CA MET A 1 6.24 -27.13 -5.10
C MET A 1 6.45 -25.63 -5.21
N THR A 2 6.65 -24.94 -4.08
CA THR A 2 6.91 -23.49 -4.06
C THR A 2 8.29 -23.23 -4.65
N ASP A 3 8.34 -22.31 -5.60
CA ASP A 3 9.53 -21.96 -6.37
C ASP A 3 10.56 -21.24 -5.49
N THR A 4 11.53 -22.01 -4.97
CA THR A 4 12.65 -21.54 -4.16
C THR A 4 13.49 -20.46 -4.87
N HIS A 5 13.35 -20.31 -6.20
CA HIS A 5 14.07 -19.31 -6.98
C HIS A 5 13.48 -17.90 -6.80
N GLY A 6 12.15 -17.77 -6.91
CA GLY A 6 11.46 -16.49 -6.71
C GLY A 6 11.69 -15.90 -5.32
N ALA A 7 11.64 -16.75 -4.29
CA ALA A 7 11.97 -16.41 -2.90
C ALA A 7 13.35 -15.77 -2.76
N ARG A 8 14.37 -16.43 -3.32
CA ARG A 8 15.76 -16.00 -3.24
C ARG A 8 16.00 -14.72 -4.04
N LEU A 9 15.36 -14.59 -5.21
CA LEU A 9 15.43 -13.37 -6.03
C LEU A 9 14.79 -12.18 -5.32
N GLY A 10 13.65 -12.37 -4.64
CA GLY A 10 13.01 -11.31 -3.86
C GLY A 10 13.86 -10.82 -2.70
N ALA A 11 14.45 -11.75 -1.93
CA ALA A 11 15.35 -11.41 -0.82
C ALA A 11 16.64 -10.70 -1.31
N GLU A 12 17.19 -11.14 -2.44
CA GLU A 12 18.38 -10.54 -3.03
C GLU A 12 18.09 -9.16 -3.63
N ALA A 13 16.95 -8.98 -4.30
CA ALA A 13 16.52 -7.67 -4.79
C ALA A 13 16.37 -6.66 -3.64
N ALA A 14 15.74 -7.06 -2.52
CA ALA A 14 15.64 -6.22 -1.33
C ALA A 14 17.01 -5.90 -0.69
N ARG A 15 17.97 -6.84 -0.73
CA ARG A 15 19.34 -6.59 -0.29
C ARG A 15 20.04 -5.57 -1.19
N LEU A 16 19.98 -5.79 -2.51
CA LEU A 16 20.60 -4.92 -3.51
C LEU A 16 20.02 -3.51 -3.48
N LEU A 17 18.70 -3.34 -3.33
CA LEU A 17 18.07 -2.03 -3.23
C LEU A 17 18.55 -1.22 -2.01
N ARG A 18 18.80 -1.88 -0.87
CA ARG A 18 19.41 -1.25 0.31
C ARG A 18 20.87 -0.85 0.11
N GLU A 19 21.59 -1.54 -0.76
CA GLU A 19 23.01 -1.27 -1.05
C GLU A 19 23.21 -0.23 -2.17
N LEU A 20 22.22 -0.07 -3.06
CA LEU A 20 22.33 0.75 -4.28
C LEU A 20 21.78 2.18 -4.16
N HIS A 21 21.00 2.51 -3.12
CA HIS A 21 20.29 3.80 -3.06
C HIS A 21 20.40 4.50 -1.70
N ASP A 22 20.59 5.83 -1.71
CA ASP A 22 20.28 6.78 -0.62
C ASP A 22 18.75 6.87 -0.37
N CYS A 23 18.05 5.73 -0.39
CA CYS A 23 16.61 5.65 -0.17
C CYS A 23 16.37 4.84 1.11
N GLU A 24 15.86 5.49 2.15
CA GLU A 24 15.40 4.79 3.34
C GLU A 24 14.18 3.92 2.98
N ILE A 25 14.38 2.61 2.92
CA ILE A 25 13.28 1.65 2.78
C ILE A 25 12.76 1.36 4.18
N GLU A 26 11.55 1.85 4.48
CA GLU A 26 10.86 1.51 5.72
C GLU A 26 10.66 -0.02 5.84
N PRO A 27 10.65 -0.58 7.06
CA PRO A 27 10.42 -2.01 7.23
C PRO A 27 9.01 -2.40 6.79
N GLY A 28 8.91 -3.54 6.09
CA GLY A 28 7.64 -4.17 5.73
C GLY A 28 6.90 -4.77 6.93
N LEU A 29 6.08 -5.79 6.69
CA LEU A 29 5.28 -6.42 7.74
C LEU A 29 6.15 -7.04 8.85
N GLY A 30 5.77 -6.80 10.11
CA GLY A 30 6.40 -7.34 11.31
C GLY A 30 5.78 -8.69 11.73
N GLY A 31 6.44 -9.39 12.65
CA GLY A 31 5.99 -10.70 13.15
C GLY A 31 4.56 -10.70 13.68
N GLU A 32 4.22 -9.73 14.52
CA GLU A 32 2.86 -9.55 15.07
C GLU A 32 1.81 -9.28 13.98
N GLU A 33 2.20 -8.60 12.90
CA GLU A 33 1.30 -8.28 11.80
C GLU A 33 1.03 -9.52 10.94
N PHE A 34 2.05 -10.34 10.70
CA PHE A 34 1.87 -11.64 10.07
C PHE A 34 0.95 -12.53 10.92
N GLU A 35 1.20 -12.66 12.22
CA GLU A 35 0.39 -13.47 13.13
C GLU A 35 -1.08 -13.04 13.12
N ARG A 36 -1.34 -11.73 13.16
CA ARG A 36 -2.69 -11.17 13.09
C ARG A 36 -3.38 -11.46 11.75
N ILE A 37 -2.70 -11.31 10.62
CA ILE A 37 -3.27 -11.58 9.29
C ILE A 37 -3.58 -13.07 9.14
N GLU A 38 -2.62 -13.93 9.52
CA GLU A 38 -2.76 -15.38 9.46
C GLU A 38 -3.93 -15.87 10.31
N ALA A 39 -4.10 -15.32 11.52
CA ALA A 39 -5.22 -15.62 12.39
C ALA A 39 -6.56 -15.12 11.83
N GLN A 40 -6.60 -13.90 11.29
CA GLN A 40 -7.83 -13.29 10.77
C GLN A 40 -8.39 -14.05 9.55
N TYR A 41 -7.51 -14.52 8.67
CA TYR A 41 -7.91 -15.13 7.40
C TYR A 41 -7.73 -16.65 7.34
N GLY A 42 -7.19 -17.27 8.40
CA GLY A 42 -7.09 -18.73 8.54
C GLY A 42 -6.06 -19.38 7.62
N PHE A 43 -4.97 -18.69 7.29
CA PHE A 43 -3.87 -19.23 6.48
C PHE A 43 -2.51 -18.94 7.13
N ARG A 44 -1.43 -19.56 6.61
CA ARG A 44 -0.05 -19.18 6.98
C ARG A 44 0.73 -18.78 5.74
N PHE A 45 1.49 -17.72 5.84
CA PHE A 45 2.48 -17.39 4.82
C PHE A 45 3.62 -18.42 4.87
N ALA A 46 4.14 -18.78 3.71
CA ALA A 46 5.39 -19.51 3.65
C ALA A 46 6.56 -18.57 3.99
N ASP A 47 7.70 -19.14 4.40
CA ASP A 47 8.84 -18.38 4.92
C ASP A 47 9.40 -17.39 3.89
N ASP A 48 9.31 -17.74 2.61
CA ASP A 48 9.69 -16.89 1.48
C ASP A 48 8.76 -15.68 1.34
N HIS A 49 7.45 -15.87 1.44
CA HIS A 49 6.48 -14.78 1.40
C HIS A 49 6.65 -13.85 2.62
N ARG A 50 6.92 -14.41 3.81
CA ARG A 50 7.23 -13.60 5.01
C ARG A 50 8.49 -12.77 4.82
N ALA A 51 9.57 -13.38 4.30
CA ALA A 51 10.81 -12.68 4.03
C ALA A 51 10.62 -11.55 3.00
N PHE A 52 9.83 -11.79 1.95
CA PHE A 52 9.53 -10.78 0.95
C PHE A 52 8.67 -9.63 1.50
N LEU A 53 7.56 -9.94 2.19
CA LEU A 53 6.65 -8.93 2.73
C LEU A 53 7.23 -8.16 3.92
N ALA A 54 8.28 -8.66 4.57
CA ALA A 54 9.02 -7.94 5.60
C ALA A 54 10.03 -6.93 5.02
N ALA A 55 10.36 -7.01 3.73
CA ALA A 55 11.45 -6.25 3.13
C ALA A 55 11.12 -4.78 2.86
N ALA A 56 9.85 -4.46 2.58
CA ALA A 56 9.38 -3.10 2.30
C ALA A 56 7.88 -2.99 2.60
N PRO A 57 7.31 -1.79 2.80
CA PRO A 57 5.90 -1.63 3.08
C PRO A 57 5.05 -2.08 1.87
N PRO A 58 3.90 -2.72 2.08
CA PRO A 58 3.04 -3.14 0.99
C PRO A 58 2.46 -1.92 0.25
N LEU A 59 2.14 -2.11 -1.03
CA LEU A 59 1.40 -1.14 -1.82
C LEU A 59 -0.09 -1.40 -1.71
N VAL A 60 -0.87 -0.39 -1.32
CA VAL A 60 -2.33 -0.42 -1.29
C VAL A 60 -2.84 -0.09 -2.70
N PRO A 61 -3.54 -1.01 -3.39
CA PRO A 61 -4.10 -0.72 -4.70
C PRO A 61 -5.21 0.34 -4.60
N LEU A 62 -5.12 1.35 -5.45
CA LEU A 62 -6.13 2.36 -5.69
C LEU A 62 -6.81 2.11 -7.06
N TYR A 63 -7.64 3.05 -7.50
CA TYR A 63 -8.33 2.94 -8.78
C TYR A 63 -7.35 3.05 -9.97
N GLY A 64 -7.42 2.05 -10.87
CA GLY A 64 -6.57 1.92 -12.05
C GLY A 64 -5.19 1.32 -11.74
N HIS A 65 -4.14 1.88 -12.34
CA HIS A 65 -2.74 1.43 -12.15
C HIS A 65 -2.03 2.18 -11.02
N ARG A 66 -2.78 2.54 -9.97
CA ARG A 66 -2.33 3.45 -8.91
C ARG A 66 -2.23 2.74 -7.58
N PHE A 67 -1.23 3.13 -6.81
CA PHE A 67 -0.89 2.48 -5.56
C PHE A 67 -0.44 3.50 -4.52
N LEU A 68 -0.86 3.32 -3.27
CA LEU A 68 -0.40 4.11 -2.13
C LEU A 68 0.54 3.26 -1.27
N PRO A 69 1.76 3.74 -0.94
CA PRO A 69 2.60 3.09 0.06
C PRO A 69 1.86 2.97 1.41
N ALA A 70 1.77 1.77 1.96
CA ALA A 70 1.20 1.58 3.28
C ALA A 70 2.16 2.14 4.34
N GLY A 71 1.85 3.31 4.88
CA GLY A 71 2.58 3.89 6.00
C GLY A 71 2.24 3.23 7.33
N ARG A 72 3.21 3.11 8.24
CA ARG A 72 2.98 2.69 9.63
C ARG A 72 2.38 3.84 10.47
N GLY A 73 1.14 4.22 10.18
CA GLY A 73 0.51 5.40 10.78
C GLY A 73 1.10 6.73 10.29
N THR A 74 1.90 6.69 9.24
CA THR A 74 2.40 7.86 8.51
C THR A 74 1.46 8.19 7.35
N SER A 75 1.28 9.49 7.08
CA SER A 75 0.42 10.03 6.03
C SER A 75 1.21 10.97 5.12
N GLY A 76 0.65 11.32 3.96
CA GLY A 76 1.31 12.21 2.99
C GLY A 76 2.25 11.48 2.02
N HIS A 77 2.04 10.18 1.84
CA HIS A 77 2.82 9.38 0.88
C HIS A 77 2.35 9.64 -0.55
N PRO A 78 3.27 9.72 -1.52
CA PRO A 78 2.90 9.92 -2.92
C PRO A 78 2.08 8.75 -3.45
N VAL A 79 1.08 9.06 -4.26
CA VAL A 79 0.36 8.06 -5.04
C VAL A 79 1.20 7.72 -6.26
N LEU A 80 1.58 6.44 -6.37
CA LEU A 80 2.43 5.92 -7.42
C LEU A 80 1.57 5.40 -8.56
N SER A 81 1.94 5.70 -9.80
CA SER A 81 1.41 5.03 -10.99
C SER A 81 2.44 4.02 -11.48
N ILE A 82 2.07 2.74 -11.53
CA ILE A 82 2.98 1.64 -11.85
C ILE A 82 2.48 0.91 -13.11
N TRP A 83 3.32 0.91 -14.15
CA TRP A 83 3.07 0.20 -15.40
C TRP A 83 4.27 -0.68 -15.74
N GLY A 84 4.11 -2.00 -15.57
CA GLY A 84 5.21 -2.94 -15.77
C GLY A 84 6.38 -2.63 -14.84
N THR A 85 7.51 -2.21 -15.41
CA THR A 85 8.73 -1.82 -14.66
C THR A 85 8.87 -0.33 -14.43
N GLU A 86 7.96 0.50 -14.96
CA GLU A 86 7.99 1.95 -14.78
C GLU A 86 7.13 2.37 -13.59
N MET A 87 7.67 3.28 -12.79
CA MET A 87 7.02 3.85 -11.61
C MET A 87 7.20 5.37 -11.64
N ILE A 88 6.10 6.10 -11.54
CA ILE A 88 6.09 7.57 -11.44
C ILE A 88 5.21 8.02 -10.27
N SER A 89 5.47 9.23 -9.75
CA SER A 89 4.53 9.90 -8.86
C SER A 89 3.38 10.47 -9.68
N TYR A 90 2.14 10.14 -9.31
CA TYR A 90 0.90 10.65 -9.92
C TYR A 90 0.30 11.80 -9.09
N GLY A 91 0.49 11.78 -7.78
CA GLY A 91 0.12 12.84 -6.84
C GLY A 91 1.05 12.79 -5.64
N SER A 92 1.31 13.94 -5.02
CA SER A 92 2.19 14.06 -3.85
C SER A 92 1.58 13.47 -2.59
N ASP A 93 0.26 13.36 -2.53
CA ASP A 93 -0.47 12.62 -1.50
C ASP A 93 -1.81 12.05 -2.01
N LEU A 94 -2.55 11.39 -1.12
CA LEU A 94 -3.85 10.80 -1.43
C LEU A 94 -4.93 11.85 -1.74
N ALA A 95 -4.89 13.03 -1.12
CA ALA A 95 -5.89 14.07 -1.32
C ALA A 95 -5.72 14.71 -2.71
N GLU A 96 -4.49 15.06 -3.07
CA GLU A 96 -4.16 15.57 -4.40
C GLU A 96 -4.50 14.54 -5.49
N TYR A 97 -4.26 13.25 -5.23
CA TYR A 97 -4.69 12.20 -6.14
C TYR A 97 -6.22 12.18 -6.34
N ILE A 98 -7.00 12.26 -5.26
CA ILE A 98 -8.47 12.26 -5.35
C ILE A 98 -8.95 13.45 -6.17
N ASP A 99 -8.38 14.63 -5.92
CA ASP A 99 -8.68 15.83 -6.67
C ASP A 99 -8.32 15.67 -8.16
N HIS A 100 -7.12 15.17 -8.48
CA HIS A 100 -6.71 14.96 -9.87
C HIS A 100 -7.54 13.91 -10.61
N GLU A 101 -7.87 12.80 -9.95
CA GLU A 101 -8.51 11.67 -10.62
C GLU A 101 -10.02 11.85 -10.75
N PHE A 102 -10.63 12.46 -9.74
CA PHE A 102 -12.07 12.47 -9.65
C PHE A 102 -12.62 13.90 -9.79
N ALA A 103 -11.88 14.98 -9.51
CA ALA A 103 -12.45 16.32 -9.69
C ALA A 103 -12.77 16.61 -11.17
N HIS A 104 -14.05 16.57 -11.51
CA HIS A 104 -14.56 17.04 -12.78
C HIS A 104 -14.43 18.57 -12.90
N PRO A 105 -14.30 19.14 -14.11
CA PRO A 105 -14.55 20.56 -14.32
C PRO A 105 -16.02 20.86 -13.93
N GLY A 106 -16.22 21.37 -12.71
CA GLY A 106 -17.55 21.55 -12.09
C GLY A 106 -17.69 20.97 -10.68
N GLY A 107 -16.69 20.21 -10.18
CA GLY A 107 -16.77 19.46 -8.93
C GLY A 107 -17.71 18.26 -9.01
N PHE A 108 -17.59 17.30 -8.11
CA PHE A 108 -18.77 16.47 -7.83
C PHE A 108 -19.74 17.34 -7.04
N PRO A 109 -21.00 17.51 -7.48
CA PRO A 109 -22.02 17.91 -6.54
C PRO A 109 -22.07 16.79 -5.51
N VAL A 110 -21.55 17.03 -4.30
CA VAL A 110 -21.85 16.17 -3.16
C VAL A 110 -23.36 16.24 -3.02
N PRO A 111 -24.11 15.16 -3.32
CA PRO A 111 -25.55 15.22 -3.27
C PRO A 111 -25.95 15.57 -1.85
N GLU A 112 -26.85 16.54 -1.69
CA GLU A 112 -27.39 16.91 -0.39
C GLU A 112 -28.00 15.65 0.25
N GLY A 113 -27.39 15.17 1.35
CA GLY A 113 -27.77 13.91 2.01
C GLY A 113 -26.85 12.70 1.75
N TRP A 114 -25.67 12.85 1.14
CA TRP A 114 -24.61 11.83 1.22
C TRP A 114 -24.06 11.73 2.65
N ASP A 115 -24.73 10.90 3.44
CA ASP A 115 -24.25 10.46 4.75
C ASP A 115 -23.16 9.41 4.51
N LEU A 116 -21.88 9.83 4.57
CA LEU A 116 -20.72 8.94 4.50
C LEU A 116 -20.66 8.08 5.77
N GLN A 117 -21.60 7.16 5.89
CA GLN A 117 -21.64 6.20 6.98
C GLN A 117 -20.53 5.19 6.73
N ALA A 118 -19.39 5.41 7.38
CA ALA A 118 -18.34 4.42 7.48
C ALA A 118 -18.95 3.09 7.95
N THR A 119 -19.02 2.11 7.06
CA THR A 119 -19.62 0.80 7.35
C THR A 119 -18.72 -0.06 8.23
N VAL A 120 -17.45 0.32 8.36
CA VAL A 120 -16.43 -0.35 9.17
C VAL A 120 -16.37 0.30 10.56
N PRO A 121 -16.54 -0.46 11.66
CA PRO A 121 -16.64 0.07 13.02
C PRO A 121 -15.50 1.02 13.43
N PHE A 122 -14.27 0.76 12.98
CA PHE A 122 -13.11 1.62 13.27
C PHE A 122 -13.22 3.05 12.70
N TRP A 123 -13.81 3.19 11.51
CA TRP A 123 -13.91 4.47 10.80
C TRP A 123 -15.18 5.26 11.15
N LYS A 124 -16.08 4.69 11.96
CA LYS A 124 -17.28 5.38 12.45
C LYS A 124 -16.98 6.55 13.38
N ASP A 125 -15.81 6.53 14.02
CA ASP A 125 -15.43 7.50 15.04
C ASP A 125 -14.65 8.70 14.47
N PHE A 126 -14.42 8.73 13.16
CA PHE A 126 -13.63 9.76 12.47
C PHE A 126 -14.36 10.72 11.50
N PRO A 127 -15.70 10.80 11.39
CA PRO A 127 -16.28 11.87 10.57
C PRO A 127 -16.09 13.23 11.28
N GLY A 128 -15.44 14.15 10.56
CA GLY A 128 -15.41 15.59 10.89
C GLY A 128 -16.73 16.29 10.59
#